data_AF-A0A133PZF8-F1
#
_entry.id   AF-A0A133PZF8-F1
#
_cell.length_a   1.000
_cell.length_b   1.000
_cell.length_c   1.000
_cell.angle_alpha   90.00
_cell.angle_beta   90.00
_cell.angle_gamma   90.00
#
_symmetry.space_group_name_H-M   'P 1'
#
loop_
_entity.id
_entity.type
_entity.pdbx_description
1 polymer ?
#
loop_
_entity_poly.entity_id
_entity_poly.type
_entity_poly.pdbx_seq_one_letter_code
_entity_poly.pdbx_strand_id
1 'polypeptide(L)'
;MDYFSNLHRIEQVLSVLDNTSYDTIEEANNCLIKYDELKDNVITIINQMLNDFSNSSSTKECVYNKAIQILTNHIGSADDIQKYGSLLESFYNEGRITKQQLNLFYNRLDIGRWR
;
A
#
# COMPACT_ATOMS: atom_id res chain seq x y z
N MET A 1 -15.79 9.96 -2.28
CA MET A 1 -14.55 9.53 -2.96
C MET A 1 -14.71 8.07 -3.32
N ASP A 2 -14.36 7.64 -4.54
CA ASP A 2 -14.37 6.22 -4.89
C ASP A 2 -12.98 5.61 -4.64
N TYR A 3 -12.80 5.09 -3.43
CA TYR A 3 -11.54 4.52 -2.99
C TYR A 3 -11.17 3.25 -3.77
N PHE A 4 -12.14 2.44 -4.18
CA PHE A 4 -11.88 1.22 -4.95
C PHE A 4 -11.37 1.54 -6.35
N SER A 5 -12.01 2.49 -7.03
CA SER A 5 -11.54 2.93 -8.34
C SER A 5 -10.13 3.52 -8.27
N ASN A 6 -9.81 4.28 -7.21
CA ASN A 6 -8.46 4.82 -7.02
C ASN A 6 -7.42 3.72 -6.78
N LEU A 7 -7.72 2.75 -5.91
CA LEU A 7 -6.83 1.60 -5.67
C LEU A 7 -6.65 0.76 -6.93
N HIS A 8 -7.72 0.54 -7.71
CA HIS A 8 -7.64 -0.21 -8.96
C HIS A 8 -6.74 0.48 -9.99
N ARG A 9 -6.84 1.82 -10.11
CA ARG A 9 -5.95 2.60 -10.99
C ARG A 9 -4.49 2.49 -10.56
N ILE A 10 -4.21 2.54 -9.26
CA ILE A 10 -2.84 2.36 -8.75
C ILE A 10 -2.32 0.97 -9.10
N GLU A 11 -3.10 -0.07 -8.83
CA GLU A 11 -2.74 -1.47 -9.14
C GLU A 11 -2.46 -1.67 -10.64
N GLN A 12 -3.27 -1.07 -11.52
CA GLN A 12 -3.01 -1.09 -12.96
C GLN A 12 -1.68 -0.43 -13.34
N VAL A 13 -1.38 0.74 -12.77
CA VAL A 13 -0.12 1.43 -13.06
C VAL A 13 1.08 0.63 -12.55
N LEU A 14 0.99 0.08 -11.33
CA LEU A 14 2.04 -0.80 -10.77
C LEU A 14 2.28 -2.02 -11.67
N SER A 15 1.21 -2.68 -12.14
CA SER A 15 1.33 -3.82 -13.05
C SER A 15 1.96 -3.44 -14.40
N VAL A 16 1.72 -2.23 -14.92
CA VAL A 16 2.43 -1.75 -16.12
C VAL A 16 3.91 -1.59 -15.83
N LEU A 17 4.28 -0.99 -14.70
CA LEU A 17 5.68 -0.82 -14.30
C LEU A 17 6.38 -2.17 -14.12
N ASP A 18 5.73 -3.19 -13.55
CA ASP A 18 6.29 -4.53 -13.36
C ASP A 18 6.68 -5.21 -14.70
N ASN A 19 5.92 -4.90 -15.77
CA ASN A 19 6.10 -5.51 -17.08
C ASN A 19 6.89 -4.63 -18.07
N THR A 20 7.33 -3.45 -17.64
CA THR A 20 8.09 -2.52 -18.50
C THR A 20 9.58 -2.84 -18.42
N SER A 21 10.22 -3.08 -19.57
CA SER A 21 11.68 -3.11 -19.67
C SER A 21 12.22 -1.68 -19.82
N TYR A 22 13.29 -1.37 -19.11
CA TYR A 22 13.95 -0.06 -19.17
C TYR A 22 15.30 -0.18 -19.86
N ASP A 23 15.50 0.60 -20.92
CA ASP A 23 16.72 0.54 -21.73
C ASP A 23 17.84 1.42 -21.12
N THR A 24 17.48 2.36 -20.25
CA THR A 24 18.41 3.28 -19.60
C THR A 24 18.32 3.27 -18.07
N ILE A 25 19.43 3.62 -17.42
CA ILE A 25 19.49 3.79 -15.96
C ILE A 25 18.57 4.93 -15.50
N GLU A 26 18.43 5.99 -16.30
CA GLU A 26 17.57 7.13 -15.98
C GLU A 26 16.09 6.72 -15.94
N GLU A 27 15.62 5.95 -16.92
CA GLU A 27 14.24 5.44 -16.93
C GLU A 27 13.99 4.46 -15.78
N ALA A 28 14.97 3.61 -15.45
CA ALA A 28 14.88 2.72 -14.30
C ALA A 28 14.77 3.49 -12.98
N ASN A 29 15.56 4.56 -12.80
CA ASN A 29 15.47 5.42 -11.62
C ASN A 29 14.13 6.16 -11.53
N ASN A 30 13.64 6.70 -12.65
CA ASN A 30 12.32 7.34 -12.71
C ASN A 30 11.19 6.35 -12.38
N CYS A 31 11.34 5.09 -12.77
CA CYS A 31 10.41 4.03 -12.41
C CYS A 31 10.40 3.77 -10.89
N LEU A 32 11.56 3.66 -10.25
CA LEU A 32 11.66 3.47 -8.79
C LEU A 32 10.97 4.60 -8.02
N ILE A 33 11.19 5.86 -8.44
CA ILE A 33 10.50 7.02 -7.86
C ILE A 33 8.98 6.86 -7.99
N LYS A 34 8.50 6.44 -9.16
CA LYS A 34 7.08 6.24 -9.41
C LYS A 34 6.48 5.10 -8.57
N TYR A 35 7.24 4.03 -8.32
CA TYR A 35 6.84 2.97 -7.39
C TYR A 35 6.63 3.54 -5.98
N ASP A 36 7.58 4.33 -5.49
CA ASP A 36 7.52 4.94 -4.17
C ASP A 36 6.31 5.88 -4.03
N GLU A 37 6.08 6.72 -5.03
CA GLU A 37 4.89 7.60 -5.08
C GLU A 37 3.58 6.80 -5.06
N LEU A 38 3.50 5.70 -5.82
CA LEU A 38 2.29 4.87 -5.86
C LEU A 38 2.04 4.16 -4.52
N LYS A 39 3.08 3.65 -3.86
CA LYS A 39 2.97 3.06 -2.52
C LYS A 39 2.52 4.11 -1.48
N ASP A 40 3.07 5.33 -1.54
CA ASP A 40 2.67 6.44 -0.66
C ASP A 40 1.22 6.88 -0.93
N ASN A 41 0.77 6.83 -2.19
CA ASN A 41 -0.63 7.07 -2.55
C ASN A 41 -1.57 6.02 -1.96
N VAL A 42 -1.17 4.75 -1.87
CA VAL A 42 -1.96 3.70 -1.20
C VAL A 42 -2.15 4.02 0.27
N ILE A 43 -1.09 4.43 0.98
CA ILE A 43 -1.20 4.88 2.39
C ILE A 43 -2.10 6.10 2.53
N THR A 44 -2.00 7.05 1.60
CA THR A 44 -2.86 8.23 1.58
C THR A 44 -4.33 7.84 1.45
N ILE A 45 -4.66 6.88 0.59
CA ILE A 45 -6.02 6.33 0.44
C ILE A 45 -6.49 5.68 1.75
N ILE A 46 -5.63 4.88 2.41
CA ILE A 46 -5.95 4.30 3.72
C ILE A 46 -6.30 5.41 4.70
N ASN A 47 -5.43 6.42 4.85
CA ASN A 47 -5.64 7.52 5.79
C ASN A 47 -6.93 8.30 5.49
N GLN A 48 -7.22 8.59 4.22
CA GLN A 48 -8.45 9.26 3.79
C GLN A 48 -9.70 8.43 4.12
N MET A 49 -9.66 7.12 3.84
CA MET A 49 -10.78 6.22 4.12
C MET A 49 -11.04 6.10 5.62
N LEU A 50 -9.99 6.03 6.44
CA LEU A 50 -10.12 5.99 7.90
C LEU A 50 -10.83 7.25 8.43
N ASN A 51 -10.52 8.41 7.85
CA ASN A 51 -11.12 9.70 8.21
C ASN A 51 -12.49 9.96 7.57
N ASP A 52 -12.94 9.14 6.63
CA ASP A 52 -14.24 9.30 5.98
C ASP A 52 -15.34 8.62 6.81
N PHE A 53 -16.08 9.41 7.59
CA PHE A 53 -17.17 8.93 8.44
C PHE A 53 -18.45 8.56 7.67
N SER A 54 -18.52 8.84 6.35
CA SER A 54 -19.68 8.51 5.53
C SER A 54 -19.73 7.05 5.10
N ASN A 55 -18.59 6.33 5.17
CA ASN A 55 -18.51 4.93 4.79
C ASN A 55 -18.78 3.98 5.96
N SER A 56 -19.45 2.87 5.66
CA SER A 56 -19.70 1.80 6.62
C SER A 56 -18.40 1.08 7.03
N SER A 57 -18.40 0.48 8.23
CA SER A 57 -17.25 -0.29 8.73
C SER A 57 -16.82 -1.40 7.76
N SER A 58 -17.76 -2.10 7.13
CA SER A 58 -17.47 -3.16 6.16
C SER A 58 -16.83 -2.60 4.88
N THR A 59 -17.32 -1.46 4.37
CA THR A 59 -16.69 -0.76 3.23
C THR A 59 -15.25 -0.38 3.57
N LYS A 60 -15.03 0.18 4.76
CA LYS A 60 -13.70 0.55 5.25
C LYS A 60 -12.76 -0.65 5.31
N GLU A 61 -13.23 -1.75 5.86
CA GLU A 61 -12.45 -2.99 5.95
C GLU A 61 -12.06 -3.52 4.57
N CYS A 62 -13.00 -3.56 3.62
CA CYS A 62 -12.71 -4.04 2.26
C CYS A 62 -11.69 -3.15 1.53
N VAL A 63 -11.81 -1.81 1.65
CA VAL A 63 -10.84 -0.87 1.08
C VAL A 63 -9.47 -1.06 1.70
N TYR A 64 -9.39 -1.18 3.03
CA TYR A 64 -8.14 -1.42 3.75
C TYR A 64 -7.47 -2.72 3.29
N ASN A 65 -8.22 -3.82 3.23
CA ASN A 65 -7.68 -5.12 2.85
C ASN A 65 -7.10 -5.11 1.43
N LYS A 66 -7.78 -4.44 0.49
CA LYS A 66 -7.30 -4.27 -0.88
C LYS A 66 -6.06 -3.38 -0.94
N ALA A 67 -6.03 -2.28 -0.17
CA ALA A 67 -4.88 -1.39 -0.09
C ALA A 67 -3.65 -2.11 0.46
N ILE A 68 -3.78 -2.87 1.55
CA ILE A 68 -2.68 -3.67 2.11
C ILE A 68 -2.22 -4.74 1.14
N GLN A 69 -3.14 -5.41 0.42
CA GLN A 69 -2.76 -6.38 -0.61
C GLN A 69 -1.91 -5.73 -1.70
N ILE A 70 -2.32 -4.57 -2.23
CA ILE A 70 -1.53 -3.85 -3.24
C ILE A 70 -0.17 -3.49 -2.66
N LEU A 71 -0.14 -2.84 -1.49
CA LEU A 71 1.11 -2.40 -0.87
C LEU A 71 2.10 -3.56 -0.69
N THR A 72 1.67 -4.64 -0.04
CA THR A 72 2.53 -5.79 0.28
C THR A 72 3.03 -6.55 -0.95
N ASN A 73 2.29 -6.54 -2.06
CA ASN A 73 2.73 -7.14 -3.32
C ASN A 73 3.90 -6.39 -3.98
N HIS A 74 4.00 -5.07 -3.73
CA HIS A 74 4.96 -4.17 -4.38
C HIS A 74 6.00 -3.58 -3.41
N ILE A 75 6.05 -4.04 -2.15
CA ILE A 75 7.18 -3.73 -1.24
C ILE A 75 8.44 -4.39 -1.80
N GLY A 76 9.47 -3.58 -2.02
CA GLY A 76 10.71 -3.98 -2.69
C GLY A 76 11.95 -3.94 -1.80
N SER A 77 11.89 -3.29 -0.63
CA SER A 77 13.02 -3.18 0.31
C SER A 77 12.62 -3.36 1.78
N ALA A 78 13.62 -3.58 2.64
CA ALA A 78 13.44 -3.54 4.09
C ALA A 78 13.06 -2.13 4.57
N ASP A 79 13.54 -1.09 3.89
CA ASP A 79 13.20 0.31 4.20
C ASP A 79 11.71 0.58 3.98
N ASP A 80 11.12 0.02 2.92
CA ASP A 80 9.68 0.07 2.68
C ASP A 80 8.90 -0.57 3.84
N ILE A 81 9.32 -1.76 4.28
CA ILE A 81 8.69 -2.48 5.40
C ILE A 81 8.72 -1.61 6.65
N GLN A 82 9.88 -1.02 6.97
CA GLN A 82 10.02 -0.17 8.13
C GLN A 82 9.16 1.10 8.02
N LYS A 83 9.18 1.77 6.86
CA LYS A 83 8.40 3.00 6.61
C LYS A 83 6.91 2.73 6.77
N TYR A 84 6.38 1.76 6.04
CA TYR A 84 4.94 1.48 6.02
C TYR A 84 4.46 0.76 7.27
N GLY A 85 5.27 -0.13 7.86
CA GLY A 85 5.00 -0.74 9.15
C GLY A 85 4.84 0.31 10.25
N SER A 86 5.79 1.27 10.35
CA SER A 86 5.71 2.36 11.34
C SER A 86 4.46 3.23 11.16
N LEU A 87 4.07 3.52 9.92
CA LEU A 87 2.86 4.30 9.61
C LEU A 87 1.58 3.56 10.05
N LEU A 88 1.49 2.26 9.74
CA LEU A 88 0.35 1.44 10.15
C LEU A 88 0.30 1.24 11.67
N GLU A 89 1.45 1.12 12.32
CA GLU A 89 1.54 1.10 13.79
C GLU A 89 1.04 2.40 14.41
N SER A 90 1.34 3.57 13.82
CA SER A 90 0.76 4.84 14.26
C SER A 90 -0.76 4.81 14.19
N PHE A 91 -1.33 4.33 13.08
CA PHE A 91 -2.79 4.22 12.94
C PHE A 91 -3.40 3.26 13.98
N TYR A 92 -2.69 2.19 14.33
CA TYR A 92 -3.13 1.27 15.37
C TYR A 92 -3.07 1.91 16.77
N ASN A 93 -1.98 2.60 17.09
CA ASN A 93 -1.79 3.30 18.36
C ASN A 93 -2.80 4.43 18.55
N GLU A 94 -3.23 5.07 17.46
CA GLU A 94 -4.32 6.05 17.43
C GLU A 94 -5.73 5.42 17.54
N GLY A 95 -5.84 4.09 17.53
CA GLY A 95 -7.11 3.37 17.58
C GLY A 95 -7.93 3.43 16.28
N ARG A 96 -7.30 3.80 15.16
CA ARG A 96 -7.97 3.99 13.86
C ARG A 96 -8.06 2.70 13.06
N ILE A 97 -7.14 1.76 13.30
CA ILE A 97 -7.21 0.39 12.78
C ILE A 97 -7.16 -0.63 13.91
N THR A 98 -7.62 -1.84 13.63
CA THR A 98 -7.56 -2.96 14.58
C THR A 98 -6.20 -3.65 14.55
N LYS A 99 -5.90 -4.42 15.61
CA LYS A 99 -4.72 -5.28 15.63
C LYS A 99 -4.73 -6.32 14.50
N GLN A 100 -5.92 -6.81 14.12
CA GLN A 100 -6.06 -7.76 13.01
C GLN A 100 -5.68 -7.12 11.67
N GLN A 101 -6.06 -5.86 11.46
CA GLN A 101 -5.67 -5.08 10.28
C GLN A 101 -4.16 -4.85 10.24
N LEU A 102 -3.54 -4.49 11.36
CA LEU A 102 -2.08 -4.37 11.44
C LEU A 102 -1.38 -5.71 11.14
N ASN A 103 -1.87 -6.80 11.74
CA ASN A 103 -1.32 -8.13 11.49
C ASN A 103 -1.48 -8.58 10.02
N LEU A 104 -2.52 -8.13 9.32
CA LEU A 104 -2.70 -8.46 7.90
C LEU A 104 -1.52 -7.96 7.06
N PHE A 105 -0.98 -6.77 7.36
CA PHE A 105 0.21 -6.24 6.70
C PHE A 105 1.40 -7.17 6.91
N TYR A 106 1.75 -7.46 8.16
CA TYR A 106 2.90 -8.29 8.50
C TYR A 106 2.76 -9.74 8.00
N ASN A 107 1.56 -10.32 8.06
CA ASN A 107 1.31 -11.69 7.60
C ASN A 107 1.38 -11.82 6.06
N ARG A 108 1.19 -10.73 5.33
CA ARG A 108 1.28 -10.70 3.85
C ARG A 108 2.69 -10.40 3.35
N LEU A 109 3.59 -9.91 4.19
CA LEU A 109 5.00 -9.86 3.85
C LEU A 109 5.48 -11.31 3.69
N ASP A 110 5.76 -11.71 2.45
CA ASP A 110 6.22 -13.06 2.15
C ASP A 110 7.56 -13.31 2.86
N ILE A 111 7.52 -14.09 3.96
CA ILE A 111 8.68 -14.42 4.79
C ILE A 111 9.79 -15.09 3.94
N GLY A 112 9.46 -15.69 2.80
CA GLY A 112 10.43 -16.25 1.86
C GLY A 112 11.23 -15.21 1.06
N ARG A 113 10.72 -13.99 0.89
CA ARG A 113 11.39 -12.89 0.16
C ARG A 113 12.38 -12.08 1.00
N TRP A 114 12.30 -12.18 2.33
CA TRP A 114 13.04 -11.32 3.28
C TRP A 114 13.98 -12.10 4.22
N ARG A 115 14.24 -13.37 3.92
CA ARG A 115 15.16 -14.24 4.67
C ARG A 115 16.60 -14.10 4.20
#